data_AF-A0A7X7SJW1-F1
#
_entry.id   AF-A0A7X7SJW1-F1
#
_cell.length_a   1.000
_cell.length_b   1.000
_cell.length_c   1.000
_cell.angle_alpha   90.00
_cell.angle_beta   90.00
_cell.angle_gamma   90.00
#
_symmetry.space_group_name_H-M   'P 1'
#
loop_
_entity.id
_entity.type
_entity.pdbx_description
1 polymer ?
#
loop_
_entity_poly.entity_id
_entity_poly.type
_entity_poly.pdbx_seq_one_letter_code
_entity_poly.pdbx_strand_id
1 'polypeptide(L)'
;MNQAPDPAVLRLIRLSLLFGVLAFGAVAYFTQTQRQPSLDPGVHNALRLAVFVLSAAVVVAAFVFRTLRARATEPAAVASTTIIAWAVGEAPAILGAATYFLSGDAQPFFIGVAAFLLMLISVPLPE
;
A
#
# COMPACT_ATOMS: atom_id res chain seq x y z
N MET A 1 19.11 -24.18 -3.72
CA MET A 1 18.98 -23.39 -4.97
C MET A 1 17.69 -22.59 -4.85
N ASN A 2 17.78 -21.31 -4.49
CA ASN A 2 16.59 -20.44 -4.47
C ASN A 2 16.35 -19.98 -5.91
N GLN A 3 15.56 -20.75 -6.66
CA GLN A 3 15.08 -20.29 -7.96
C GLN A 3 14.23 -19.03 -7.76
N ALA A 4 14.46 -18.03 -8.60
CA ALA A 4 13.64 -16.82 -8.56
C ALA A 4 12.18 -17.17 -8.89
N PRO A 5 11.19 -16.57 -8.20
CA PRO A 5 9.79 -16.76 -8.53
C PRO A 5 9.50 -16.44 -9.99
N ASP A 6 8.66 -17.26 -10.63
CA ASP A 6 8.17 -17.01 -12.00
C ASP A 6 7.51 -15.61 -12.08
N PRO A 7 7.77 -14.82 -13.13
CA PRO A 7 7.06 -13.56 -13.39
C PRO A 7 5.54 -13.64 -13.26
N ALA A 8 4.92 -14.78 -13.60
CA ALA A 8 3.48 -15.01 -13.43
C ALA A 8 3.06 -14.96 -11.96
N VAL A 9 3.88 -15.53 -11.06
CA VAL A 9 3.64 -15.51 -9.61
C VAL A 9 3.74 -14.07 -9.07
N LEU A 10 4.72 -13.29 -9.53
CA LEU A 10 4.86 -11.88 -9.13
C LEU A 10 3.66 -11.04 -9.59
N ARG A 11 3.12 -11.29 -10.79
CA ARG A 11 1.88 -10.64 -11.26
C ARG A 11 0.70 -10.97 -10.37
N LEU A 12 0.55 -12.24 -9.99
CA LEU A 12 -0.51 -12.66 -9.07
C LEU A 12 -0.37 -11.96 -7.72
N ILE A 13 0.83 -11.89 -7.14
CA ILE A 13 1.05 -11.16 -5.88
C ILE A 13 0.64 -9.69 -6.03
N ARG A 14 1.09 -9.01 -7.09
CA ARG A 14 0.75 -7.60 -7.34
C ARG A 14 -0.76 -7.38 -7.44
N LEU A 15 -1.46 -8.25 -8.16
CA LEU A 15 -2.91 -8.18 -8.32
C LEU A 15 -3.64 -8.50 -7.01
N SER A 16 -3.16 -9.46 -6.22
CA SER A 16 -3.72 -9.81 -4.92
C SER A 16 -3.61 -8.66 -3.92
N LEU A 17 -2.47 -7.96 -3.88
CA LEU A 17 -2.29 -6.77 -3.04
C LEU A 17 -3.25 -5.65 -3.47
N LEU A 18 -3.33 -5.37 -4.78
CA LEU A 18 -4.28 -4.38 -5.30
C LEU A 18 -5.73 -4.73 -4.96
N PHE A 19 -6.10 -5.99 -5.18
CA PHE A 19 -7.43 -6.50 -4.85
C PHE A 19 -7.71 -6.39 -3.36
N GLY A 20 -6.75 -6.71 -2.49
CA GLY A 20 -6.89 -6.59 -1.03
C GLY A 20 -7.23 -5.17 -0.60
N VAL A 21 -6.48 -4.17 -1.09
CA VAL A 21 -6.75 -2.75 -0.83
C VAL A 21 -8.14 -2.34 -1.32
N LEU A 22 -8.50 -2.72 -2.54
CA LEU A 22 -9.81 -2.37 -3.12
C LEU A 22 -10.98 -3.05 -2.40
N ALA A 23 -10.84 -4.33 -2.07
CA ALA A 23 -11.85 -5.08 -1.34
C ALA A 23 -12.07 -4.48 0.05
N PHE A 24 -11.00 -4.13 0.77
CA PHE A 24 -11.13 -3.50 2.07
C PHE A 24 -11.73 -2.09 1.97
N GLY A 25 -11.34 -1.30 0.97
CA GLY A 25 -11.98 -0.02 0.66
C GLY A 25 -13.47 -0.15 0.36
N ALA A 26 -13.89 -1.17 -0.39
CA ALA A 26 -15.29 -1.44 -0.68
C ALA A 26 -16.07 -1.80 0.60
N VAL A 27 -15.52 -2.68 1.45
CA VAL A 27 -16.12 -3.01 2.75
C VAL A 27 -16.26 -1.75 3.62
N ALA A 28 -15.23 -0.89 3.64
CA ALA A 28 -15.26 0.36 4.37
C ALA A 28 -16.36 1.31 3.87
N TYR A 29 -16.49 1.45 2.56
CA TYR A 29 -17.54 2.23 1.92
C TYR A 29 -18.94 1.74 2.29
N PHE A 30 -19.24 0.46 2.06
CA PHE A 30 -20.58 -0.07 2.35
C PHE A 30 -20.91 -0.02 3.84
N THR A 31 -19.93 -0.25 4.72
CA THR A 31 -20.17 -0.15 6.16
C THR A 31 -20.45 1.29 6.59
N GLN A 32 -19.73 2.26 6.03
CA GLN A 32 -19.95 3.68 6.31
C GLN A 32 -21.31 4.17 5.84
N THR A 33 -21.84 3.66 4.72
CA THR A 33 -23.21 4.02 4.28
C THR A 33 -24.31 3.61 5.27
N GLN A 34 -24.02 2.68 6.19
CA GLN A 34 -24.98 2.13 7.15
C GLN A 34 -24.74 2.61 8.60
N ARG A 35 -23.67 3.36 8.86
CA ARG A 35 -23.27 3.79 10.22
C ARG A 35 -23.23 5.31 10.33
N GLN A 36 -23.47 5.82 11.54
CA GLN A 36 -23.09 7.18 11.90
C GLN A 36 -21.66 7.14 12.45
N PRO A 37 -20.69 7.83 11.82
CA PRO A 37 -19.33 7.87 12.33
C PRO A 37 -19.30 8.61 13.66
N SER A 38 -18.74 7.98 14.69
CA SER A 38 -18.50 8.58 16.00
C SER A 38 -17.08 8.27 16.44
N LEU A 39 -16.11 8.95 15.83
CA LEU A 39 -14.72 8.89 16.26
C LEU A 39 -14.38 10.19 16.99
N ASP A 40 -13.70 10.07 18.14
CA ASP A 40 -13.14 11.22 18.85
C ASP A 40 -12.23 12.04 17.90
N PRO A 41 -12.43 13.36 17.77
CA PRO A 41 -11.58 14.23 16.97
C PRO A 41 -10.08 14.08 17.23
N GLY A 42 -9.66 13.82 18.48
CA GLY A 42 -8.25 13.62 18.83
C GLY A 42 -7.66 12.38 18.14
N VAL A 43 -8.39 11.27 18.20
CA VAL A 43 -8.00 10.00 17.57
C VAL A 43 -8.07 10.10 16.05
N HIS A 44 -9.09 10.78 15.50
CA HIS A 44 -9.21 11.01 14.06
C HIS A 44 -7.99 11.77 13.52
N ASN A 45 -7.59 12.86 14.17
CA ASN A 45 -6.42 13.64 13.74
C ASN A 45 -5.12 12.84 13.84
N ALA A 46 -4.95 12.03 14.89
CA ALA A 46 -3.79 11.15 15.02
C ALA A 46 -3.72 10.12 13.88
N LEU A 47 -4.85 9.49 13.52
CA LEU A 47 -4.91 8.55 12.39
C LEU A 47 -4.62 9.24 11.05
N ARG A 48 -5.18 10.43 10.80
CA ARG A 48 -4.87 11.21 9.59
C ARG A 48 -3.38 11.50 9.49
N LEU A 49 -2.77 11.98 10.57
CA LEU A 49 -1.35 12.28 10.62
C LEU A 49 -0.51 11.02 10.36
N ALA A 50 -0.87 9.89 10.98
CA ALA A 50 -0.20 8.62 10.77
C ALA A 50 -0.24 8.19 9.30
N VAL A 51 -1.39 8.29 8.65
CA VAL A 51 -1.52 7.97 7.21
C VAL A 51 -0.68 8.92 6.36
N PHE A 52 -0.66 10.22 6.65
CA PHE A 52 0.10 11.19 5.85
C PHE A 52 1.62 10.98 6.00
N VAL A 53 2.09 10.81 7.23
CA VAL A 53 3.50 10.52 7.51
C VAL A 53 3.93 9.20 6.87
N LEU A 54 3.11 8.16 7.01
CA LEU A 54 3.39 6.86 6.39
C LEU A 54 3.39 6.94 4.87
N SER A 55 2.45 7.69 4.28
CA SER A 55 2.40 7.91 2.82
C SER A 55 3.63 8.65 2.32
N ALA A 56 4.08 9.69 3.03
CA ALA A 56 5.32 10.40 2.71
C ALA A 56 6.55 9.48 2.83
N ALA A 57 6.61 8.66 3.88
CA ALA A 57 7.67 7.67 4.05
C ALA A 57 7.68 6.63 2.91
N VAL A 58 6.52 6.17 2.44
CA VAL A 58 6.39 5.27 1.29
C VAL A 58 6.91 5.91 0.02
N VAL A 59 6.67 7.22 -0.21
CA VAL A 59 7.23 7.93 -1.37
C VAL A 59 8.76 7.91 -1.32
N VAL A 60 9.36 8.20 -0.16
CA VAL A 60 10.83 8.11 0.00
C VAL A 60 11.31 6.67 -0.19
N ALA A 61 10.62 5.70 0.41
CA ALA A 61 10.95 4.28 0.29
C ALA A 61 10.87 3.79 -1.17
N ALA A 62 9.95 4.32 -1.99
CA ALA A 62 9.85 3.98 -3.40
C ALA A 62 11.14 4.31 -4.17
N PHE A 63 11.76 5.46 -3.89
CA PHE A 63 13.06 5.82 -4.47
C PHE A 63 14.19 4.92 -3.97
N VAL A 64 14.17 4.58 -2.68
CA VAL A 64 15.16 3.67 -2.07
C VAL A 64 15.05 2.28 -2.70
N PHE A 65 13.86 1.68 -2.74
CA PHE A 65 13.63 0.36 -3.33
C PHE A 65 13.93 0.33 -4.83
N ARG A 66 13.58 1.40 -5.56
CA ARG A 66 13.98 1.54 -6.98
C ARG A 66 15.50 1.48 -7.14
N THR A 67 16.24 2.18 -6.27
CA THR A 67 17.71 2.20 -6.29
C THR A 67 18.31 0.85 -5.89
N LEU A 68 17.78 0.22 -4.83
CA LEU A 68 18.21 -1.11 -4.37
C LEU A 68 17.98 -2.16 -5.45
N ARG A 69 16.80 -2.15 -6.08
CA ARG A 69 16.46 -3.04 -7.20
C ARG A 69 17.41 -2.85 -8.39
N ALA A 70 17.74 -1.61 -8.75
CA ALA A 70 18.67 -1.32 -9.84
C ALA A 70 20.11 -1.82 -9.58
N ARG A 71 20.49 -2.00 -8.30
CA ARG A 71 21.80 -2.51 -7.90
C ARG A 71 21.83 -4.03 -7.71
N ALA A 72 20.67 -4.67 -7.63
CA ALA A 72 20.58 -6.11 -7.42
C ALA A 72 20.94 -6.85 -8.72
N THR A 73 21.94 -7.73 -8.64
CA THR A 73 22.41 -8.55 -9.77
C THR A 73 21.73 -9.92 -9.81
N GLU A 74 21.26 -10.42 -8.66
CA GLU A 74 20.61 -11.72 -8.56
C GLU A 74 19.09 -11.64 -8.78
N PRO A 75 18.51 -12.47 -9.66
CA PRO A 75 17.07 -12.46 -9.93
C PRO A 75 16.19 -12.71 -8.69
N ALA A 76 16.64 -13.57 -7.77
CA ALA A 76 15.92 -13.87 -6.53
C ALA A 76 15.88 -12.68 -5.58
N ALA A 77 16.96 -11.88 -5.52
CA ALA A 77 17.02 -10.66 -4.74
C ALA A 77 16.09 -9.59 -5.33
N VAL A 78 16.10 -9.42 -6.66
CA VAL A 78 15.18 -8.50 -7.36
C VAL A 78 13.72 -8.82 -7.05
N ALA A 79 13.33 -10.10 -7.14
CA ALA A 79 11.96 -10.54 -6.84
C ALA A 79 11.58 -10.27 -5.39
N SER A 80 12.45 -10.63 -4.45
CA SER A 80 12.20 -10.44 -3.00
C SER A 80 12.08 -8.97 -2.64
N THR A 81 13.01 -8.12 -3.11
CA THR A 81 12.95 -6.66 -2.92
C THR A 81 11.67 -6.07 -3.51
N THR A 82 11.23 -6.56 -4.68
CA THR A 82 10.00 -6.11 -5.32
C THR A 82 8.76 -6.42 -4.49
N ILE A 83 8.64 -7.65 -3.97
CA ILE A 83 7.51 -8.06 -3.12
C ILE A 83 7.47 -7.21 -1.83
N ILE A 84 8.62 -7.03 -1.18
CA ILE A 84 8.72 -6.23 0.05
C ILE A 84 8.33 -4.78 -0.22
N ALA A 85 8.82 -4.20 -1.32
CA ALA A 85 8.48 -2.83 -1.68
C ALA A 85 6.98 -2.64 -1.85
N TRP A 86 6.30 -3.56 -2.55
CA TRP A 86 4.85 -3.51 -2.73
C TRP A 86 4.08 -3.66 -1.41
N ALA A 87 4.48 -4.59 -0.55
CA ALA A 87 3.86 -4.76 0.77
C ALA A 87 4.03 -3.50 1.66
N VAL A 88 5.21 -2.88 1.63
CA VAL A 88 5.45 -1.59 2.32
C VAL A 88 4.56 -0.49 1.76
N GLY A 89 4.40 -0.45 0.43
CA GLY A 89 3.53 0.53 -0.23
C GLY A 89 2.06 0.38 0.13
N GLU A 90 1.60 -0.83 0.47
CA GLU A 90 0.20 -1.12 0.80
C GLU A 90 -0.23 -0.55 2.16
N ALA A 91 0.70 -0.48 3.11
CA ALA A 91 0.44 -0.10 4.50
C ALA A 91 -0.38 1.21 4.68
N PRO A 92 -0.04 2.35 4.04
CA PRO A 92 -0.83 3.57 4.17
C PRO A 92 -2.23 3.44 3.54
N ALA A 93 -2.42 2.61 2.51
CA ALA A 93 -3.73 2.40 1.90
C ALA A 93 -4.66 1.62 2.84
N ILE A 94 -4.16 0.56 3.49
CA ILE A 94 -4.93 -0.19 4.49
C ILE A 94 -5.25 0.68 5.70
N LEU A 95 -4.27 1.43 6.21
CA LEU A 95 -4.51 2.33 7.35
C LEU A 95 -5.47 3.47 6.99
N GLY A 96 -5.39 3.99 5.77
CA GLY A 96 -6.33 4.97 5.24
C GLY A 96 -7.75 4.41 5.13
N ALA A 97 -7.90 3.17 4.64
CA ALA A 97 -9.19 2.48 4.59
C ALA A 97 -9.77 2.23 5.98
N ALA A 98 -8.93 1.84 6.96
CA ALA A 98 -9.35 1.71 8.36
C ALA A 98 -9.78 3.05 8.95
N THR A 99 -9.06 4.15 8.63
CA THR A 99 -9.44 5.50 9.05
C THR A 99 -10.81 5.87 8.48
N TYR A 100 -11.03 5.64 7.18
CA TYR A 100 -12.32 5.86 6.55
C TYR A 100 -13.43 5.00 7.19
N PHE A 101 -13.16 3.73 7.45
CA PHE A 101 -14.09 2.83 8.14
C PHE A 101 -14.50 3.33 9.51
N LEU A 102 -13.62 4.02 10.24
CA LEU A 102 -13.89 4.49 11.61
C LEU A 102 -14.49 5.91 11.65
N SER A 103 -14.03 6.83 10.81
CA SER A 103 -14.38 8.26 10.89
C SER A 103 -15.29 8.74 9.77
N GLY A 104 -15.47 7.97 8.69
CA GLY A 104 -16.16 8.42 7.48
C GLY A 104 -15.35 9.40 6.62
N ASP A 105 -14.14 9.78 7.04
CA ASP A 105 -13.24 10.62 6.27
C ASP A 105 -12.48 9.79 5.23
N ALA A 106 -12.81 9.97 3.95
CA ALA A 106 -12.21 9.23 2.85
C ALA A 106 -10.84 9.79 2.41
N GLN A 107 -10.46 10.99 2.84
CA GLN A 107 -9.22 11.63 2.37
C GLN A 107 -7.96 10.80 2.70
N PRO A 108 -7.78 10.24 3.91
CA PRO A 108 -6.64 9.38 4.22
C PRO A 108 -6.58 8.12 3.34
N PHE A 109 -7.73 7.53 3.02
CA PHE A 109 -7.78 6.37 2.14
C PHE A 109 -7.24 6.70 0.75
N PHE A 110 -7.70 7.78 0.12
CA PHE A 110 -7.22 8.18 -1.21
C PHE A 110 -5.73 8.51 -1.23
N ILE A 111 -5.23 9.19 -0.20
CA ILE A 111 -3.80 9.50 -0.07
C ILE A 111 -2.97 8.22 0.06
N GLY A 112 -3.41 7.28 0.91
CA GLY A 112 -2.75 5.99 1.06
C GLY A 112 -2.74 5.16 -0.23
N VAL A 113 -3.87 5.12 -0.95
CA VAL A 113 -3.97 4.46 -2.25
C VAL A 113 -3.03 5.10 -3.28
N ALA A 114 -2.97 6.43 -3.33
CA ALA A 114 -2.06 7.14 -4.23
C ALA A 114 -0.59 6.80 -3.96
N ALA A 115 -0.19 6.74 -2.68
CA ALA A 115 1.15 6.33 -2.28
C ALA A 115 1.45 4.87 -2.68
N PHE A 116 0.49 3.96 -2.48
CA PHE A 116 0.62 2.58 -2.91
C PHE A 116 0.79 2.44 -4.44
N LEU A 117 -0.05 3.13 -5.22
CA LEU A 117 0.05 3.12 -6.68
C LEU A 117 1.40 3.68 -7.15
N LEU A 118 1.90 4.74 -6.51
CA LEU A 118 3.22 5.28 -6.79
C LEU A 118 4.33 4.25 -6.53
N MET A 119 4.24 3.45 -5.46
CA MET A 119 5.17 2.35 -5.20
C MET A 119 5.11 1.29 -6.31
N LEU A 120 3.91 0.87 -6.72
CA LEU A 120 3.72 -0.10 -7.81
C LEU A 120 4.26 0.39 -9.16
N ILE A 121 4.22 1.70 -9.42
CA ILE A 121 4.77 2.31 -10.63
C ILE A 121 6.29 2.44 -10.52
N SER A 122 6.79 2.84 -9.35
CA SER A 122 8.21 3.08 -9.11
C SER A 122 9.04 1.80 -9.08
N VAL A 123 8.44 0.70 -8.60
CA VAL A 123 9.01 -0.64 -8.56
C VAL A 123 8.14 -1.57 -9.43
N PRO A 124 8.35 -1.57 -10.77
CA PRO A 124 7.54 -2.37 -11.67
C PRO A 124 7.89 -3.86 -11.57
N LEU A 125 7.05 -4.70 -12.21
CA LEU A 125 7.35 -6.12 -12.40
C LEU A 125 8.74 -6.27 -13.06
N PRO A 126 9.61 -7.16 -12.57
CA PRO A 126 10.80 -7.57 -13.31
C PRO A 126 10.38 -8.32 -14.58
N GLU A 127 11.08 -8.03 -15.67
CA GLU A 127 10.95 -8.73 -16.95
C GLU A 127 11.62 -10.11 -16.89
#